data_AF-A0A8I0SDU0-F1
#
_entry.id   AF-A0A8I0SDU0-F1
#
_cell.length_a   1.000
_cell.length_b   1.000
_cell.length_c   1.000
_cell.angle_alpha   90.00
_cell.angle_beta   90.00
_cell.angle_gamma   90.00
#
_symmetry.space_group_name_H-M   'P 1'
#
loop_
_entity.id
_entity.type
_entity.pdbx_description
1 polymer ?
#
loop_
_entity_poly.entity_id
_entity_poly.type
_entity_poly.pdbx_seq_one_letter_code
_entity_poly.pdbx_strand_id
1 'polypeptide(L)'
;DVEHTVELAGIFVQIGLLPNTDFLKNSAVELSNRGEIVINDRNETNVQGVFAAGDCTTVPYKQIIIATGEGAKAALSAFDYMIRSTN
;
A
#
# COMPACT_ATOMS: atom_id res chain seq x y z
N ASP A 1 19.72 18.83 32.42
CA ASP A 1 19.41 17.64 31.61
C ASP A 1 20.35 16.51 31.97
N VAL A 2 19.82 15.32 32.20
CA VAL A 2 20.61 14.12 32.49
C VAL A 2 20.58 13.26 31.24
N GLU A 3 21.76 12.99 30.69
CA GLU A 3 21.94 12.13 29.53
C GLU A 3 22.13 10.68 29.98
N HIS A 4 21.66 9.74 29.17
CA HIS A 4 21.79 8.29 29.43
C HIS A 4 22.31 7.57 28.18
N THR A 5 23.16 6.58 28.39
CA THR A 5 23.75 5.73 27.33
C THR A 5 23.43 4.26 27.59
N VAL A 6 23.19 3.49 26.52
CA VAL A 6 22.93 2.06 26.57
C VAL A 6 23.86 1.35 25.57
N GLU A 7 24.57 0.32 26.02
CA GLU A 7 25.43 -0.50 25.17
C GLU A 7 24.60 -1.61 24.49
N LEU A 8 24.71 -1.74 23.16
CA LEU A 8 23.89 -2.65 22.35
C LEU A 8 24.55 -2.98 21.01
N ALA A 9 24.12 -4.08 20.37
CA ALA A 9 24.62 -4.50 19.05
C ALA A 9 23.80 -3.94 17.87
N GLY A 10 22.58 -3.47 18.10
CA GLY A 10 21.72 -2.94 17.04
C GLY A 10 20.42 -2.34 17.54
N ILE A 11 19.89 -1.39 16.76
CA ILE A 11 18.61 -0.72 16.99
C ILE A 11 17.72 -0.97 15.79
N PHE A 12 16.53 -1.52 16.03
CA PHE A 12 15.49 -1.69 15.02
C PHE A 12 14.38 -0.68 15.28
N VAL A 13 14.33 0.39 14.49
CA VAL A 13 13.32 1.44 14.64
C VAL A 13 12.01 0.95 14.03
N GLN A 14 11.01 0.72 14.87
CA GLN A 14 9.68 0.27 14.47
C GLN A 14 8.58 1.15 15.08
N ILE A 15 8.62 2.46 14.76
CA ILE A 15 7.64 3.45 15.23
C ILE A 15 6.29 3.27 14.54
N GLY A 16 6.33 2.96 13.24
CA GLY A 16 5.15 2.80 12.39
C GLY A 16 5.50 3.07 10.92
N LEU A 17 4.58 2.69 10.04
CA LEU A 17 4.64 2.99 8.61
C LEU A 17 3.64 4.10 8.29
N LEU A 18 4.10 5.14 7.60
CA LEU A 18 3.25 6.14 6.97
C LEU A 18 3.25 5.88 5.46
N PRO A 19 2.13 5.42 4.87
CA PRO A 19 2.03 5.25 3.43
C PRO A 19 2.20 6.60 2.70
N ASN A 20 2.85 6.58 1.54
CA ASN A 20 3.00 7.77 0.68
C ASN A 20 1.71 8.04 -0.10
N THR A 21 0.61 8.31 0.59
CA THR A 21 -0.75 8.42 0.03
C THR A 21 -1.43 9.75 0.36
N ASP A 22 -0.72 10.70 0.98
CA ASP A 22 -1.26 12.00 1.37
C ASP A 22 -1.88 12.77 0.19
N PHE A 23 -1.35 12.59 -1.02
CA PHE A 23 -1.88 13.18 -2.24
C PHE A 23 -3.28 12.65 -2.63
N LEU A 24 -3.73 11.53 -2.05
CA LEU A 24 -5.03 10.91 -2.29
C LEU A 24 -6.09 11.28 -1.23
N LYS A 25 -5.74 11.98 -0.14
CA LYS A 25 -6.68 12.29 0.97
C LYS A 25 -7.95 13.03 0.53
N ASN A 26 -7.86 13.82 -0.54
CA ASN A 26 -8.98 14.56 -1.11
C ASN A 26 -9.46 13.98 -2.46
N SER A 27 -9.08 12.73 -2.75
CA SER A 27 -9.52 12.00 -3.93
C SER A 27 -10.73 11.12 -3.62
N ALA A 28 -11.29 10.47 -4.64
CA ALA A 28 -12.34 9.46 -4.47
C ALA A 28 -11.81 8.11 -3.94
N VAL A 29 -10.48 7.89 -3.90
CA VAL A 29 -9.88 6.63 -3.46
C VAL A 29 -9.96 6.52 -1.93
N GLU A 30 -10.55 5.42 -1.46
CA GLU A 30 -10.69 5.11 -0.05
C GLU A 30 -9.35 4.75 0.59
N LEU A 31 -9.06 5.39 1.73
CA LEU A 31 -7.89 5.10 2.55
C LEU A 31 -8.33 4.53 3.90
N SER A 32 -7.57 3.57 4.42
CA SER A 32 -7.75 3.07 5.78
C SER A 32 -7.49 4.17 6.81
N ASN A 33 -7.84 3.92 8.07
CA ASN A 33 -7.49 4.81 9.18
C ASN A 33 -5.97 5.00 9.38
N ARG A 34 -5.13 4.20 8.71
CA ARG A 34 -3.67 4.30 8.68
C ARG A 34 -3.13 4.95 7.41
N GLY A 35 -4.01 5.42 6.52
CA GLY A 35 -3.65 6.03 5.24
C GLY A 35 -3.31 5.03 4.13
N GLU A 36 -3.55 3.73 4.32
CA GLU A 36 -3.29 2.73 3.28
C GLU A 36 -4.44 2.72 2.26
N ILE A 37 -4.14 2.57 0.97
CA ILE A 37 -5.17 2.41 -0.07
C ILE A 37 -5.91 1.10 0.17
N VAL A 38 -7.23 1.17 0.36
CA VAL A 38 -8.07 -0.01 0.55
C VAL A 38 -8.19 -0.74 -0.78
N ILE A 39 -7.83 -2.03 -0.76
CA ILE A 39 -7.94 -2.91 -1.93
C ILE A 39 -8.68 -4.20 -1.60
N ASN A 40 -9.29 -4.82 -2.60
CA ASN A 40 -9.78 -6.19 -2.52
C ASN A 40 -8.72 -7.22 -2.98
N ASP A 41 -9.10 -8.50 -3.03
CA ASP A 41 -8.21 -9.61 -3.42
C ASP A 41 -7.70 -9.53 -4.87
N ARG A 42 -8.25 -8.62 -5.69
CA ARG A 42 -7.84 -8.33 -7.07
C ARG A 42 -7.07 -7.02 -7.21
N ASN A 43 -6.67 -6.37 -6.11
CA ASN A 43 -6.01 -5.06 -6.10
C ASN A 43 -6.87 -3.91 -6.67
N GLU A 44 -8.18 -4.10 -6.74
CA GLU A 44 -9.13 -3.05 -7.11
C GLU A 44 -9.37 -2.14 -5.90
N THR A 45 -9.39 -0.82 -6.13
CA THR A 45 -9.87 0.16 -5.14
C THR A 45 -11.38 0.30 -5.21
N ASN A 46 -11.96 1.18 -4.39
CA ASN A 46 -13.36 1.57 -4.51
C ASN A 46 -13.67 2.36 -5.80
N VAL A 47 -12.67 2.90 -6.49
CA VAL A 47 -12.84 3.64 -7.74
C VAL A 47 -12.59 2.70 -8.93
N GLN A 48 -13.60 2.52 -9.78
CA GLN A 48 -13.52 1.65 -10.93
C GLN A 48 -12.40 2.09 -11.89
N GLY A 49 -11.55 1.14 -12.30
CA GLY A 49 -10.38 1.40 -13.14
C GLY A 49 -9.14 1.92 -12.39
N VAL A 50 -9.22 2.12 -11.07
CA VAL A 50 -8.08 2.48 -10.23
C VAL A 50 -7.66 1.27 -9.39
N PHE A 51 -6.38 0.93 -9.47
CA PHE A 51 -5.76 -0.20 -8.81
C PHE A 51 -4.56 0.27 -7.99
N ALA A 52 -4.19 -0.48 -6.95
CA ALA A 52 -3.04 -0.17 -6.12
C ALA A 52 -2.29 -1.44 -5.70
N ALA A 53 -0.98 -1.34 -5.48
CA ALA A 53 -0.13 -2.47 -5.13
C ALA A 53 1.04 -2.07 -4.23
N GLY A 54 1.52 -3.04 -3.45
CA GLY A 54 2.67 -2.88 -2.57
C GLY A 54 2.36 -2.14 -1.27
N ASP A 55 3.40 -1.58 -0.66
CA ASP A 55 3.34 -1.12 0.73
C ASP A 55 2.31 -0.01 1.00
N CYS A 56 1.90 0.73 -0.03
CA CYS A 56 0.87 1.76 0.08
C CYS A 56 -0.55 1.22 0.28
N THR A 57 -0.78 -0.08 0.12
CA THR A 57 -2.11 -0.70 0.23
C THR A 57 -2.31 -1.37 1.58
N THR A 58 -3.53 -1.86 1.81
CA THR A 58 -3.91 -2.68 2.97
C THR A 58 -3.29 -4.08 2.99
N VAL A 59 -2.34 -4.41 2.11
CA VAL A 59 -1.56 -5.64 2.21
C VAL A 59 -0.85 -5.70 3.58
N PRO A 60 -0.98 -6.80 4.35
CA PRO A 60 -0.61 -6.80 5.76
C PRO A 60 0.91 -6.76 6.00
N TYR A 61 1.70 -7.19 5.02
CA TYR A 61 3.16 -7.32 5.16
C TYR A 61 3.88 -6.55 4.08
N LYS A 62 4.99 -5.91 4.48
CA LYS A 62 5.71 -4.91 3.69
C LYS A 62 7.07 -5.48 3.33
N GLN A 63 7.14 -6.18 2.20
CA GLN A 63 8.31 -6.92 1.74
C GLN A 63 8.41 -6.84 0.22
N ILE A 64 9.64 -6.85 -0.30
CA ILE A 64 9.92 -6.74 -1.73
C ILE A 64 9.13 -7.78 -2.54
N ILE A 65 9.21 -9.06 -2.16
CA ILE A 65 8.56 -10.13 -2.92
C ILE A 65 7.03 -10.05 -2.87
N ILE A 66 6.47 -9.57 -1.76
CA ILE A 66 5.04 -9.36 -1.60
C ILE A 66 4.59 -8.23 -2.51
N ALA A 67 5.29 -7.09 -2.49
CA ALA A 67 4.99 -5.96 -3.36
C ALA A 67 5.07 -6.32 -4.85
N THR A 68 6.04 -7.14 -5.26
CA THR A 68 6.13 -7.62 -6.66
C THR A 68 4.95 -8.51 -7.05
N GLY A 69 4.48 -9.38 -6.16
CA GLY A 69 3.29 -10.21 -6.38
C GLY A 69 2.01 -9.37 -6.49
N GLU A 70 1.85 -8.39 -5.59
CA GLU A 70 0.75 -7.42 -5.65
C GLU A 70 0.78 -6.60 -6.93
N GLY A 71 1.97 -6.19 -7.39
CA GLY A 71 2.14 -5.45 -8.65
C GLY A 71 1.72 -6.26 -9.87
N ALA A 72 2.11 -7.53 -9.94
CA ALA A 72 1.68 -8.44 -11.01
C ALA A 72 0.15 -8.61 -11.02
N LYS A 73 -0.45 -8.80 -9.84
CA LYS A 73 -1.91 -8.95 -9.68
C LYS A 73 -2.65 -7.68 -10.12
N ALA A 74 -2.23 -6.50 -9.66
CA ALA A 74 -2.83 -5.23 -10.06
C ALA A 74 -2.73 -4.98 -11.56
N ALA A 75 -1.60 -5.30 -12.19
CA ALA A 75 -1.42 -5.16 -13.64
C ALA A 75 -2.38 -6.07 -14.42
N LEU A 76 -2.55 -7.32 -13.99
CA LEU A 76 -3.49 -8.26 -14.63
C LEU A 76 -4.95 -7.84 -14.45
N SER A 77 -5.32 -7.34 -13.26
CA SER A 77 -6.67 -6.80 -13.01
C SER A 77 -6.95 -5.55 -13.83
N ALA A 78 -5.97 -4.65 -13.95
CA ALA A 78 -6.09 -3.47 -14.81
C ALA A 78 -6.26 -3.85 -16.29
N PHE A 79 -5.51 -4.85 -16.75
CA PHE A 79 -5.67 -5.39 -18.10
C PHE A 79 -7.06 -6.00 -18.33
N ASP A 80 -7.54 -6.86 -17.41
CA ASP A 80 -8.88 -7.45 -17.47
C ASP A 80 -9.98 -6.37 -17.47
N TYR A 81 -9.80 -5.30 -16.69
CA TYR A 81 -10.70 -4.16 -16.71
C TYR A 81 -10.73 -3.45 -18.06
N MET A 82 -9.56 -3.18 -18.67
CA MET A 82 -9.50 -2.52 -19.98
C MET A 82 -10.23 -3.34 -21.06
N ILE A 83 -9.95 -4.64 -21.17
CA ILE A 83 -10.56 -5.47 -22.23
C ILE A 83 -12.08 -5.62 -22.08
N ARG A 84 -12.61 -5.52 -20.85
CA ARG A 84 -14.06 -5.60 -20.57
C ARG A 84 -14.78 -4.26 -20.70
N SER A 85 -14.06 -3.16 -20.53
CA SER A 85 -14.63 -1.80 -20.53
C SER A 85 -14.58 -1.13 -21.91
N THR A 86 -13.98 -1.79 -22.91
CA THR A 86 -13.84 -1.28 -24.29
C THR A 86 -14.89 -1.89 -25.25
N ASN A 87 -15.96 -2.49 -24.72
CA ASN A 87 -17.15 -2.93 -25.46
C ASN A 87 -18.37 -2.11 -25.02
#